data_AF-A0A6I5NGS1-F1
#
_entry.id   AF-A0A6I5NGS1-F1
#
_cell.length_a   1.000
_cell.length_b   1.000
_cell.length_c   1.000
_cell.angle_alpha   90.00
_cell.angle_beta   90.00
_cell.angle_gamma   90.00
#
_symmetry.space_group_name_H-M   'P 1'
#
loop_
_entity.id
_entity.type
_entity.pdbx_description
1 polymer ?
#
loop_
_entity_poly.entity_id
_entity_poly.type
_entity_poly.pdbx_seq_one_letter_code
_entity_poly.pdbx_strand_id
1 'polypeptide(L)' 'MAIEIGQQVKICRLRDRVSTDVAGRLGQVGVIKKYKMVDGSGVGVVVE' A
#
# COMPACT_ATOMS: atom_id res chain seq x y z
N MET A 1 -13.22 3.32 9.31
CA MET A 1 -12.04 2.48 9.60
C MET A 1 -10.81 3.34 9.33
N ALA A 2 -9.99 3.61 10.36
CA ALA A 2 -8.75 4.36 10.18
C ALA A 2 -7.65 3.44 9.64
N ILE A 3 -6.72 3.99 8.85
CA ILE A 3 -5.51 3.29 8.43
C ILE A 3 -4.47 3.56 9.51
N GLU A 4 -3.98 2.52 10.20
CA GLU A 4 -3.05 2.66 11.33
C GLU A 4 -1.69 1.99 11.05
N ILE A 5 -0.61 2.56 11.62
CA ILE A 5 0.71 1.93 11.59
C ILE A 5 0.70 0.67 12.47
N GLY A 6 1.27 -0.42 11.98
CA GLY A 6 1.26 -1.73 12.64
C GLY A 6 0.10 -2.63 12.22
N GLN A 7 -0.88 -2.10 11.49
CA GLN A 7 -2.00 -2.88 10.99
C GLN A 7 -1.59 -3.75 9.77
N GLN A 8 -2.10 -4.98 9.73
CA GLN A 8 -1.96 -5.87 8.57
C GLN A 8 -2.96 -5.49 7.47
N VAL A 9 -2.47 -5.42 6.23
CA VAL A 9 -3.27 -5.09 5.06
C VAL A 9 -2.91 -6.01 3.90
N LYS A 10 -3.89 -6.31 3.04
CA LYS A 10 -3.72 -7.12 1.83
C LYS A 10 -3.78 -6.23 0.60
N ILE A 11 -2.90 -6.47 -0.36
CA ILE A 11 -2.96 -5.81 -1.67
C ILE A 11 -4.05 -6.48 -2.50
N CYS A 12 -5.21 -5.84 -2.64
CA CYS A 12 -6.37 -6.42 -3.33
C CYS A 12 -6.42 -6.13 -4.83
N ARG A 13 -5.93 -4.96 -5.26
CA ARG A 13 -5.93 -4.54 -6.67
C ARG A 13 -4.84 -3.51 -6.94
N LEU A 14 -4.34 -3.51 -8.17
CA LEU A 14 -3.45 -2.49 -8.71
C LEU A 14 -4.28 -1.60 -9.64
N ARG A 15 -4.20 -0.27 -9.47
CA ARG A 15 -5.00 0.67 -10.26
C ARG A 15 -4.32 1.08 -11.57
N ASP A 16 -3.00 1.13 -11.55
CA ASP A 16 -2.17 1.60 -12.66
C ASP A 16 -1.18 0.52 -13.09
N ARG A 17 -0.55 0.73 -14.25
CA ARG A 17 0.56 -0.10 -14.68
C ARG A 17 1.75 0.12 -13.74
N VAL A 18 2.29 -0.96 -13.22
CA VAL A 18 3.42 -0.96 -12.28
C VAL A 18 4.49 -1.91 -12.77
N SER A 19 5.70 -1.82 -12.19
CA SER A 19 6.77 -2.77 -12.47
C SER A 19 6.38 -4.19 -12.03
N THR A 20 7.06 -5.19 -12.60
CA THR A 20 6.91 -6.61 -12.25
C THR A 20 7.09 -6.87 -10.75
N ASP A 21 7.99 -6.15 -10.08
CA ASP A 21 8.24 -6.32 -8.64
C ASP A 21 7.02 -5.93 -7.80
N VAL A 22 6.33 -4.86 -8.18
CA VAL A 22 5.12 -4.39 -7.47
C VAL A 22 3.94 -5.29 -7.84
N ALA A 23 3.86 -5.73 -9.10
CA ALA A 23 2.85 -6.67 -9.55
C ALA A 23 2.91 -8.00 -8.76
N GLY A 24 4.11 -8.49 -8.45
CA GLY A 24 4.34 -9.70 -7.66
C GLY A 24 3.81 -9.61 -6.22
N ARG A 25 3.59 -8.40 -5.68
CA ARG A 25 3.02 -8.20 -4.33
C ARG A 25 1.49 -8.30 -4.30
N LEU A 26 0.81 -8.37 -5.44
CA LEU A 26 -0.63 -8.51 -5.51
C LEU A 26 -1.10 -9.79 -4.79
N GLY A 27 -2.09 -9.66 -3.90
CA GLY A 27 -2.60 -10.77 -3.11
C GLY A 27 -1.79 -11.09 -1.86
N GLN A 28 -0.63 -10.47 -1.63
CA GLN A 28 0.14 -10.64 -0.41
C GLN A 28 -0.41 -9.77 0.73
N VAL A 29 -0.13 -10.20 1.96
CA VAL A 29 -0.43 -9.46 3.20
C VAL A 29 0.88 -8.86 3.71
N GLY A 30 0.86 -7.60 4.10
CA GLY A 30 1.99 -6.91 4.73
C GLY A 30 1.53 -5.98 5.83
N VAL A 31 2.48 -5.32 6.50
CA VAL A 31 2.22 -4.44 7.64
C VAL A 31 2.46 -2.99 7.25
N ILE A 32 1.56 -2.11 7.66
CA ILE A 32 1.74 -0.66 7.47
C ILE A 32 2.88 -0.16 8.36
N LYS A 33 3.91 0.43 7.77
CA LYS A 33 5.07 0.98 8.50
C LYS A 33 5.02 2.49 8.64
N LYS A 34 4.55 3.18 7.60
CA LYS A 34 4.55 4.64 7.56
C LYS A 34 3.52 5.18 6.58
N TYR A 35 3.08 6.40 6.85
CA TYR A 35 2.35 7.19 5.88
C TYR A 35 3.32 7.90 4.94
N LYS A 36 2.88 8.10 3.70
CA LYS A 36 3.60 8.87 2.69
C LYS A 36 2.64 9.87 2.09
N MET A 37 3.00 11.14 2.14
CA MET A 37 2.25 12.17 1.43
C MET A 37 2.35 11.92 -0.08
N VAL A 38 1.21 11.83 -0.77
CA VAL A 38 1.16 11.78 -2.23
C VAL A 38 0.63 13.11 -2.78
N ASP A 39 0.80 13.32 -4.06
CA ASP A 39 0.26 14.47 -4.78
C ASP A 39 -1.27 14.58 -4.63
N GLY A 40 -1.79 15.81 -4.81
CA GLY A 40 -3.24 16.07 -4.73
C GLY A 40 -3.85 15.93 -3.33
N SER A 41 -3.07 16.16 -2.26
CA SER A 41 -3.51 16.08 -0.86
C SER A 41 -3.94 14.66 -0.41
N GLY A 42 -3.55 13.61 -1.15
CA GLY A 42 -3.83 12.23 -0.79
C GLY A 42 -2.86 11.63 0.23
N VAL A 43 -3.31 10.69 1.05
CA VAL A 43 -2.42 9.93 1.96
C VAL A 43 -2.12 8.56 1.37
N GLY A 44 -0.86 8.35 1.02
CA GLY A 44 -0.30 7.05 0.67
C GLY A 44 0.19 6.30 1.90
N VAL A 45 0.33 5.00 1.77
CA VAL A 45 0.73 4.10 2.87
C VAL A 45 1.84 3.19 2.36
N VAL A 46 2.91 3.07 3.14
CA VAL A 46 4.02 2.17 2.82
C VAL A 46 3.84 0.88 3.61
N VAL A 47 3.77 -0.22 2.86
CA VAL A 47 3.54 -1.57 3.35
C VAL A 47 4.80 -2.39 3.08
N GLU A 48 5.23 -3.14 4.10
CA GLU A 48 6.33 -4.10 4.06
C GLU A 48 5.82 -5.52 4.27
#